data_AF-A0A953EQA5-F1
#
_entry.id   AF-A0A953EQA5-F1
#
_cell.length_a   1.000
_cell.length_b   1.000
_cell.length_c   1.000
_cell.angle_alpha   90.00
_cell.angle_beta   90.00
_cell.angle_gamma   90.00
#
_symmetry.space_group_name_H-M   'P 1'
#
loop_
_entity.id
_entity.type
_entity.pdbx_description
1 polymer ?
#
loop_
_entity_poly.entity_id
_entity_poly.type
_entity_poly.pdbx_seq_one_letter_code
_entity_poly.pdbx_strand_id
1 'polypeptide(L)' 'MATNLAIDPELLERALAVGDEKTKKATVTKALEEYIQRRGQEKILESRGRFTWDPEFDYKESRRARDRRLGLTE' A
#
# COMPACT_ATOMS: atom_id res chain seq x y z
N MET A 1 2.05 17.23 -17.17
CA MET A 1 2.88 18.40 -17.56
C MET A 1 4.34 18.00 -17.44
N ALA A 2 5.23 18.45 -18.33
CA ALA A 2 6.66 18.16 -18.20
C ALA A 2 7.27 19.19 -17.24
N THR A 3 7.73 18.73 -16.08
CA THR A 3 8.45 19.55 -15.11
C THR A 3 9.92 19.14 -15.18
N ASN A 4 10.81 20.08 -15.49
CA ASN A 4 12.24 19.79 -15.57
C ASN A 4 12.83 19.78 -14.16
N LEU A 5 12.67 18.65 -13.46
CA LEU A 5 13.25 18.43 -12.14
C LEU A 5 14.65 17.84 -12.31
N ALA A 6 15.65 18.45 -11.67
CA ALA A 6 16.98 17.86 -11.59
C ALA A 6 16.93 16.62 -10.68
N ILE A 7 16.97 15.45 -11.29
CA ILE A 7 17.02 14.15 -10.61
C ILE A 7 18.37 13.52 -10.94
N ASP A 8 19.01 12.93 -9.94
CA ASP A 8 20.23 12.14 -10.13
C ASP A 8 19.97 11.02 -11.16
N PRO A 9 20.68 11.01 -12.31
CA PRO A 9 20.50 9.99 -13.33
C PRO A 9 20.75 8.58 -12.81
N GLU A 10 21.73 8.37 -11.94
CA GLU A 10 22.05 7.04 -11.41
C GLU A 10 20.92 6.51 -10.52
N LEU A 11 20.33 7.40 -9.70
CA LEU A 11 19.17 7.08 -8.88
C LEU A 11 17.96 6.69 -9.74
N LEU A 12 17.71 7.44 -10.82
CA LEU A 12 16.59 7.19 -11.71
C LEU A 12 16.74 5.90 -12.50
N GLU A 13 17.95 5.60 -13.01
CA GLU A 13 18.23 4.32 -13.65
C GLU A 13 18.08 3.15 -12.69
N ARG A 14 18.55 3.30 -11.44
CA ARG A 14 18.36 2.26 -10.42
C ARG A 14 16.89 2.05 -10.09
N ALA A 15 16.11 3.14 -9.97
CA ALA A 15 14.67 3.05 -9.74
C ALA A 15 13.94 2.40 -10.92
N LEU A 16 14.36 2.67 -12.16
CA LEU A 16 13.81 2.04 -13.37
C LEU A 16 14.20 0.57 -13.49
N ALA A 17 15.41 0.19 -13.07
CA ALA A 17 15.88 -1.20 -13.11
C ALA A 17 15.19 -2.09 -12.06
N VAL A 18 14.87 -1.51 -10.89
CA VAL A 18 14.19 -2.22 -9.80
C VAL A 18 12.66 -2.13 -9.92
N GLY A 19 12.16 -1.02 -10.47
CA GLY A 19 10.74 -0.80 -10.71
C GLY A 19 10.31 -1.43 -12.03
N ASP A 20 9.17 -2.11 -12.05
CA ASP A 20 8.60 -2.78 -13.23
C ASP A 20 8.03 -1.79 -14.29
N GLU A 21 8.60 -0.59 -14.40
CA GLU A 21 8.09 0.49 -15.24
C GLU A 21 8.86 0.62 -16.55
N LYS A 22 8.14 0.89 -17.65
CA LYS A 22 8.75 0.95 -18.99
C LYS A 22 9.43 2.29 -19.30
N THR A 23 9.16 3.32 -18.51
CA THR A 23 9.67 4.67 -18.77
C THR A 23 10.11 5.35 -17.48
N LYS A 24 11.11 6.23 -17.61
CA LYS A 24 11.57 7.10 -16.52
C LYS A 24 10.45 7.92 -15.91
N LYS A 25 9.56 8.47 -16.75
CA LYS A 25 8.39 9.23 -16.28
C LYS A 25 7.46 8.37 -15.43
N ALA A 26 7.12 7.17 -15.89
CA ALA A 26 6.25 6.26 -15.13
C ALA A 26 6.89 5.85 -13.80
N THR A 27 8.21 5.58 -13.81
CA THR A 27 9.01 5.30 -12.61
C THR A 27 8.91 6.44 -11.60
N VAL A 28 9.11 7.68 -12.03
CA VAL A 28 9.02 8.86 -11.15
C VAL A 28 7.61 9.04 -10.59
N THR A 29 6.58 8.92 -11.44
CA THR A 29 5.18 9.02 -10.98
C THR A 29 4.88 7.99 -9.90
N LYS A 30 5.22 6.73 -10.15
CA LYS A 30 4.97 5.63 -9.20
C LYS A 30 5.74 5.80 -7.90
N ALA A 31 7.02 6.20 -7.98
CA ALA A 31 7.83 6.46 -6.80
C ALA A 31 7.22 7.58 -5.92
N LEU A 32 6.64 8.62 -6.53
CA LEU A 32 5.94 9.69 -5.80
C LEU A 32 4.64 9.19 -5.17
N GLU A 33 3.86 8.38 -5.88
CA GLU A 33 2.64 7.76 -5.34
C GLU A 33 2.95 6.87 -4.12
N GLU A 34 3.95 6.01 -4.23
CA GLU A 34 4.41 5.15 -3.12
C GLU A 34 4.97 5.97 -1.95
N TYR A 35 5.70 7.05 -2.22
CA TYR A 35 6.22 7.94 -1.19
C TYR A 35 5.10 8.62 -0.41
N ILE A 36 4.09 9.14 -1.12
CA ILE A 36 2.90 9.74 -0.51
C ILE A 36 2.14 8.68 0.29
N GLN A 37 1.92 7.50 -0.28
CA GLN A 37 1.19 6.42 0.38
C GLN A 37 1.88 5.98 1.67
N ARG A 38 3.20 5.77 1.64
CA ARG A 38 4.00 5.36 2.81
C ARG A 38 3.87 6.37 3.95
N ARG A 39 3.97 7.67 3.65
CA ARG A 39 3.76 8.74 4.64
C ARG A 39 2.31 8.91 5.07
N GLY A 40 1.35 8.66 4.17
CA GLY A 40 -0.06 8.62 4.51
C GLY A 40 -0.38 7.52 5.51
N GLN A 41 0.24 6.35 5.35
CA GLN A 41 0.09 5.22 6.26
C GLN A 41 0.71 5.46 7.64
N GLU A 42 1.75 6.29 7.77
CA GLU A 42 2.28 6.68 9.08
C GLU A 42 1.20 7.30 9.98
N LYS A 43 0.20 7.98 9.41
CA LYS A 43 -0.95 8.53 10.17
C LYS A 43 -1.84 7.46 10.78
N ILE A 44 -1.79 6.22 10.28
CA ILE A 44 -2.49 5.08 10.91
C ILE A 44 -1.96 4.85 12.32
N LEU A 45 -0.66 5.08 12.55
CA LEU A 45 -0.05 4.95 13.87
C LEU A 45 -0.63 5.93 14.87
N GLU A 46 -1.03 7.13 14.43
CA GLU A 46 -1.72 8.09 15.28
C GLU A 46 -3.06 7.51 15.78
N SER A 47 -3.71 6.66 14.98
CA SER A 47 -5.00 6.04 15.33
C SER A 47 -4.91 4.93 16.36
N ARG A 48 -3.71 4.58 16.82
CA ARG A 48 -3.53 3.59 17.86
C ARG A 48 -4.22 4.04 19.16
N GLY A 49 -5.04 3.17 19.73
CA GLY A 49 -5.78 3.45 20.97
C GLY A 49 -6.99 4.37 20.80
N ARG A 50 -7.30 4.85 19.58
CA ARG A 50 -8.52 5.62 19.29
C ARG A 50 -9.75 4.76 19.01
N PHE A 51 -9.57 3.45 18.85
CA PHE A 51 -10.65 2.50 18.59
C PHE A 51 -10.78 1.50 19.72
N THR A 52 -12.01 1.26 20.15
CA THR A 52 -12.38 0.17 21.06
C THR A 52 -12.95 -0.98 20.23
N TRP A 53 -12.52 -2.20 20.55
CA TRP A 53 -13.12 -3.39 19.96
C TRP A 53 -14.41 -3.74 20.69
N ASP A 54 -15.42 -4.19 19.94
CA ASP A 54 -16.61 -4.78 20.53
C ASP A 54 -16.22 -6.12 21.19
N PRO A 55 -16.41 -6.28 22.51
CA PRO A 55 -16.03 -7.49 23.23
C PRO A 55 -16.83 -8.72 22.79
N GLU A 56 -18.01 -8.56 22.18
CA GLU A 56 -18.85 -9.67 21.71
C GLU A 56 -18.49 -10.11 20.28
N PHE A 57 -17.60 -9.39 19.59
CA PHE A 57 -17.25 -9.69 18.20
C PHE A 57 -16.35 -10.93 18.06
N ASP A 58 -16.93 -12.07 17.64
CA ASP A 58 -16.17 -13.27 17.27
C ASP A 58 -15.73 -13.23 15.79
N TYR A 59 -14.50 -12.76 15.55
CA TYR A 59 -13.89 -12.76 14.22
C TYR A 59 -13.72 -14.17 13.63
N LYS A 60 -13.65 -15.23 14.46
CA LYS A 60 -13.56 -16.62 13.98
C LYS A 60 -14.92 -17.10 13.47
N GLU A 61 -16.02 -16.66 14.06
CA GLU A 61 -17.36 -16.96 13.55
C GLU A 61 -17.57 -16.34 12.18
N SER A 62 -17.21 -15.06 12.03
CA SER A 62 -17.24 -14.35 10.75
C SER A 62 -16.43 -15.08 9.68
N ARG A 63 -15.24 -15.59 10.03
CA ARG A 63 -14.40 -16.39 9.13
C ARG A 63 -15.06 -17.71 8.74
N ARG A 64 -15.56 -18.49 9.71
CA ARG A 64 -16.27 -19.75 9.46
C ARG A 64 -17.49 -19.55 8.57
N ALA A 65 -18.26 -18.49 8.79
CA ALA A 65 -19.43 -18.16 7.97
C ALA A 65 -19.05 -17.89 6.51
N ARG A 66 -17.97 -17.14 6.28
CA ARG A 66 -17.43 -16.91 4.93
C ARG A 66 -16.94 -18.22 4.29
N ASP A 67 -16.20 -19.04 5.02
CA ASP A 67 -15.59 -20.26 4.48
C ASP A 67 -16.68 -21.30 4.11
N ARG A 68 -17.74 -21.41 4.93
CA ARG A 68 -18.96 -22.17 4.57
C ARG A 68 -19.61 -21.64 3.30
N ARG A 69 -19.74 -20.32 3.17
CA ARG A 69 -20.31 -19.68 1.96
C ARG A 69 -19.48 -19.97 0.70
N LEU A 70 -18.17 -20.10 0.84
CA LEU A 70 -17.26 -20.39 -0.27
C LEU A 70 -17.06 -21.89 -0.53
N GLY A 71 -17.68 -22.77 0.25
CA GLY A 71 -17.52 -24.22 0.12
C GLY A 71 -16.10 -24.71 0.47
N LEU A 72 -15.39 -23.97 1.34
CA LEU A 72 -14.02 -24.27 1.77
C LEU A 72 -13.95 -25.04 3.09
N THR A 73 -15.10 -25.53 3.56
CA THR A 73 -15.22 -26.38 4.76
C THR A 73 -15.54 -27.80 4.30
N GLU A 74 -14.77 -28.79 4.80
CA GLU A 74 -15.06 -30.23 4.65
C GLU A 74 -16.43 -30.62 5.23
#